data_AF-A0A415MUS3-F1
#
_entry.id   AF-A0A415MUS3-F1
#
_cell.length_a   1.000
_cell.length_b   1.000
_cell.length_c   1.000
_cell.angle_alpha   90.00
_cell.angle_beta   90.00
_cell.angle_gamma   90.00
#
_symmetry.space_group_name_H-M   'P 1'
#
loop_
_entity.id
_entity.type
_entity.pdbx_description
1 polymer ?
#
loop_
_entity_poly.entity_id
_entity_poly.type
_entity_poly.pdbx_seq_one_letter_code
_entity_poly.pdbx_strand_id
1 'polypeptide(L)'
;MNKIIFYTLAFLFCLPTQAQQRFFGVIQDADGYTNVRDTSGTVIGKLLDNHVFVDWDAQKSHKEWHSVEYGAETGITKTCPNGNTHTGEIHKSRIRYLADLPQLKKQPQSTDKCLVYANDTLTIKIIFQKFNPQKHAIVYDLEAGFVRSIDGCSDLIGIDDNIPHEEYASVTVKHPAGILEFPTAYITHLYEPSRNNVVVALGKGNSLFISTQNSDGAGGYYAVWTVENYLVKSLFVLHDF
;
A
#
# COMPACT_ATOMS: atom_id res chain seq x y z
N MET A 1 -31.52 2.61 46.95
CA MET A 1 -30.98 3.93 46.55
C MET A 1 -29.50 3.90 46.89
N ASN A 2 -28.52 3.84 45.98
CA ASN A 2 -28.36 4.53 44.71
C ASN A 2 -27.62 3.65 43.69
N LYS A 3 -28.15 3.59 42.46
CA LYS A 3 -27.41 3.21 41.26
C LYS A 3 -26.59 4.42 40.84
N ILE A 4 -25.29 4.44 41.12
CA ILE A 4 -24.39 5.40 40.47
C ILE A 4 -23.85 4.71 39.23
N ILE A 5 -24.27 5.29 38.11
CA ILE A 5 -24.09 4.83 36.75
C ILE A 5 -22.64 5.06 36.34
N PHE A 6 -21.95 3.98 35.94
CA PHE A 6 -20.67 4.00 35.23
C PHE A 6 -20.92 4.47 33.78
N TYR A 7 -20.64 5.73 33.47
CA TYR A 7 -20.52 6.20 32.08
C TYR A 7 -19.34 7.18 31.98
N THR A 8 -18.12 6.66 32.00
CA THR A 8 -16.94 7.42 31.57
C THR A 8 -15.86 6.45 31.12
N LEU A 9 -15.80 6.24 29.80
CA LEU A 9 -14.66 5.84 28.93
C LEU A 9 -15.12 4.85 27.86
N ALA A 10 -15.77 5.38 26.82
CA ALA A 10 -15.84 4.73 25.51
C ALA A 10 -15.60 5.78 24.42
N PHE A 11 -14.60 6.63 24.64
CA PHE A 11 -14.08 7.58 23.65
C PHE A 11 -12.59 7.29 23.47
N LEU A 12 -12.24 6.04 23.21
CA LEU A 12 -10.89 5.62 22.87
C LEU A 12 -10.84 5.36 21.36
N PHE A 13 -10.31 6.34 20.63
CA PHE A 13 -9.61 6.20 19.35
C PHE A 13 -10.38 5.59 18.16
N CYS A 14 -11.42 6.29 17.69
CA CYS A 14 -11.59 6.42 16.24
C CYS A 14 -10.74 7.60 15.77
N LEU A 15 -9.40 7.46 15.80
CA LEU A 15 -8.59 8.31 14.94
C LEU A 15 -9.03 8.03 13.50
N PRO A 16 -9.21 9.06 12.65
CA PRO A 16 -9.50 8.81 11.25
C PRO A 16 -8.36 7.95 10.70
N THR A 17 -8.70 6.80 10.13
CA THR A 17 -7.76 5.83 9.52
C THR A 17 -6.82 6.47 8.50
N GLN A 18 -7.19 7.64 7.97
CA GLN A 18 -6.34 8.49 7.12
C GLN A 18 -5.06 8.99 7.81
N ALA A 19 -5.08 9.19 9.13
CA ALA A 19 -3.88 9.57 9.89
C ALA A 19 -2.84 8.44 9.95
N GLN A 20 -3.26 7.19 9.79
CA GLN A 20 -2.39 6.01 9.91
C GLN A 20 -1.53 5.77 8.67
N GLN A 21 -1.76 6.42 7.53
CA GLN A 21 -0.95 6.23 6.31
C GLN A 21 -0.08 7.45 5.94
N ARG A 22 0.13 8.38 6.88
CA ARG A 22 1.00 9.55 6.71
C ARG A 22 2.48 9.18 6.82
N PHE A 23 2.93 8.32 5.93
CA PHE A 23 4.35 8.01 5.69
C PHE A 23 4.58 7.56 4.24
N PHE A 24 3.55 7.27 3.45
CA PHE A 24 3.71 7.16 2.00
C PHE A 24 3.69 8.53 1.35
N GLY A 25 4.79 8.86 0.68
CA GLY A 25 5.00 10.10 -0.05
C GLY A 25 5.18 9.88 -1.54
N VAL A 26 4.90 10.93 -2.30
CA VAL A 26 5.35 11.13 -3.68
C VAL A 26 6.03 12.49 -3.78
N ILE A 27 6.84 12.67 -4.82
CA ILE A 27 7.48 13.95 -5.08
C ILE A 27 6.50 14.89 -5.78
N GLN A 28 6.51 16.14 -5.32
CA GLN A 28 5.87 17.25 -6.02
C GLN A 28 6.90 18.37 -6.14
N ASP A 29 7.80 18.22 -7.11
CA ASP A 29 8.81 19.22 -7.45
C ASP A 29 8.47 19.90 -8.78
N ALA A 30 8.87 21.16 -8.94
CA ALA A 30 8.77 21.86 -10.22
C ALA A 30 9.66 21.19 -11.28
N ASP A 31 10.80 20.63 -10.86
CA ASP A 31 11.76 19.95 -11.73
C ASP A 31 11.34 18.51 -12.08
N GLY A 32 10.24 18.01 -11.49
CA GLY A 32 9.72 16.65 -11.71
C GLY A 32 10.52 15.55 -11.00
N TYR A 33 11.49 15.92 -10.16
CA TYR A 33 12.26 14.99 -9.34
C TYR A 33 12.93 15.68 -8.15
N THR A 34 13.37 14.89 -7.17
CA THR A 34 14.33 15.32 -6.15
C THR A 34 15.52 14.37 -6.10
N ASN A 35 16.70 14.91 -5.76
CA ASN A 35 17.87 14.08 -5.48
C ASN A 35 17.73 13.45 -4.09
N VAL A 36 18.02 12.16 -4.01
CA VAL A 36 18.23 11.44 -2.75
C VAL A 36 19.70 11.55 -2.38
N ARG A 37 19.98 11.87 -1.13
CA ARG A 37 21.34 12.06 -0.63
C ARG A 37 21.68 11.08 0.48
N ASP A 38 22.96 10.79 0.65
CA ASP A 38 23.46 10.17 1.88
C ASP A 38 23.63 11.22 2.99
N THR A 39 24.07 10.78 4.17
CA THR A 39 24.28 11.65 5.34
C THR A 39 25.42 12.65 5.19
N SER A 40 26.31 12.46 4.20
CA SER A 40 27.35 13.43 3.84
C SER A 40 26.84 14.52 2.89
N GLY A 41 25.60 14.37 2.40
CA GLY A 41 24.98 15.25 1.40
C GLY A 41 25.32 14.85 -0.04
N THR A 42 26.01 13.74 -0.27
CA THR A 42 26.33 13.24 -1.61
C THR A 42 25.06 12.71 -2.28
N VAL A 43 24.85 13.02 -3.56
CA VAL A 43 23.69 12.50 -4.31
C VAL A 43 23.93 11.02 -4.63
N ILE A 44 23.02 10.16 -4.17
CA ILE A 44 23.09 8.70 -4.33
C ILE A 44 21.92 8.15 -5.16
N GLY A 45 20.91 8.97 -5.44
CA GLY A 45 19.74 8.54 -6.18
C GLY A 45 18.82 9.68 -6.55
N LYS A 46 17.67 9.31 -7.11
CA LYS A 46 16.63 10.25 -7.56
C LYS A 46 15.25 9.65 -7.33
N LEU A 47 14.33 10.46 -6.82
CA LEU A 47 12.90 10.17 -6.79
C LEU A 47 12.20 11.07 -7.80
N LEU A 48 11.45 10.46 -8.72
CA LEU A 48 10.71 11.16 -9.77
C LEU A 48 9.29 11.49 -9.28
N ASP A 49 8.61 12.38 -10.00
CA ASP A 49 7.17 12.60 -9.83
C ASP A 49 6.41 11.26 -9.84
N ASN A 50 5.40 11.15 -8.98
CA ASN A 50 4.58 9.95 -8.77
C ASN A 50 5.36 8.67 -8.34
N HIS A 51 6.67 8.73 -8.08
CA HIS A 51 7.40 7.62 -7.46
C HIS A 51 7.04 7.55 -5.97
N VAL A 52 6.38 6.47 -5.57
CA VAL A 52 6.03 6.20 -4.18
C VAL A 52 7.26 5.83 -3.36
N PHE A 53 7.39 6.42 -2.18
CA PHE A 53 8.39 6.09 -1.18
C PHE A 53 7.79 6.14 0.23
N VAL A 54 8.50 5.54 1.18
CA VAL A 54 8.22 5.62 2.61
C VAL A 54 9.06 6.74 3.21
N ASP A 55 8.45 7.57 4.04
CA ASP A 55 9.07 8.59 4.87
C ASP A 55 9.06 8.15 6.33
N TRP A 56 10.23 7.72 6.81
CA TRP A 56 10.42 7.24 8.18
C TRP A 56 10.42 8.36 9.23
N ASP A 57 10.45 9.61 8.78
CA ASP A 57 10.45 10.80 9.63
C ASP A 57 9.15 11.62 9.53
N ALA A 58 8.10 11.09 8.89
CA ALA A 58 6.86 11.83 8.60
C ALA A 58 6.16 12.46 9.83
N GLN A 59 6.37 11.89 11.02
CA GLN A 59 5.82 12.41 12.28
C GLN A 59 6.75 13.42 12.99
N LYS A 60 7.99 13.61 12.51
CA LYS A 60 9.01 14.48 13.12
C LYS A 60 9.00 15.87 12.48
N SER A 61 8.00 16.68 12.83
CA SER A 61 7.75 18.01 12.25
C SER A 61 8.95 18.98 12.22
N HIS A 62 9.91 18.82 13.13
CA HIS A 62 11.09 19.68 13.25
C HIS A 62 12.30 19.24 12.39
N LYS A 63 12.29 18.05 11.79
CA LYS A 63 13.41 17.57 10.95
C LYS A 63 13.22 18.07 9.52
N GLU A 64 14.23 18.72 8.93
CA GLU A 64 14.13 19.22 7.53
C GLU A 64 14.51 18.16 6.49
N TRP A 65 15.41 17.25 6.84
CA TRP A 65 15.86 16.15 5.98
C TRP A 65 15.25 14.85 6.49
N HIS A 66 14.42 14.23 5.68
CA HIS A 66 13.68 13.04 6.04
C HIS A 66 14.35 11.80 5.47
N SER A 67 14.52 10.78 6.31
CA SER A 67 14.96 9.45 5.91
C SER A 67 13.85 8.79 5.12
N VAL A 68 14.16 8.39 3.89
CA VAL A 68 13.22 7.75 2.98
C VAL A 68 13.70 6.39 2.54
N GLU A 69 12.74 5.51 2.26
CA GLU A 69 12.97 4.21 1.66
C GLU A 69 12.14 4.08 0.38
N TYR A 70 12.77 3.65 -0.71
CA TYR A 70 12.17 3.66 -2.04
C TYR A 70 12.67 2.51 -2.90
N GLY A 71 11.90 2.20 -3.94
CA GLY A 71 12.15 1.08 -4.84
C GLY A 71 12.64 1.50 -6.21
N ALA A 72 12.44 0.59 -7.17
CA ALA A 72 12.48 0.94 -8.57
C ALA A 72 11.26 1.80 -8.92
N GLU A 73 11.43 2.73 -9.88
CA GLU A 73 10.33 3.58 -10.36
C GLU A 73 9.16 2.78 -10.95
N THR A 74 9.47 1.63 -11.56
CA THR A 74 8.52 0.74 -12.22
C THR A 74 8.71 -0.70 -11.75
N GLY A 75 7.65 -1.50 -11.81
CA GLY A 75 7.70 -2.89 -11.39
C GLY A 75 7.33 -3.09 -9.92
N ILE A 76 7.73 -4.22 -9.36
CA ILE A 76 7.36 -4.62 -8.00
C ILE A 76 8.57 -4.41 -7.08
N THR A 77 8.34 -3.64 -6.01
CA THR A 77 9.28 -3.45 -4.92
C THR A 77 8.70 -4.01 -3.63
N LYS A 78 9.54 -4.69 -2.85
CA LYS A 78 9.22 -5.18 -1.51
C LYS A 78 10.33 -4.75 -0.55
N THR A 79 10.01 -4.47 0.71
CA THR A 79 11.03 -4.18 1.75
C THR A 79 11.62 -5.46 2.37
N CYS A 80 10.80 -6.50 2.54
CA CYS A 80 11.16 -7.80 3.08
C CYS A 80 10.33 -8.90 2.36
N PRO A 81 10.71 -10.19 2.46
CA PRO A 81 11.92 -10.72 3.09
C PRO A 81 13.20 -10.58 2.22
N ASN A 82 13.07 -10.46 0.89
CA ASN A 82 14.19 -10.18 -0.02
C ASN A 82 14.05 -8.77 -0.61
N GLY A 83 14.21 -7.76 0.25
CA GLY A 83 13.97 -6.37 -0.12
C GLY A 83 14.82 -5.89 -1.29
N ASN A 84 14.21 -5.13 -2.20
CA ASN A 84 14.90 -4.46 -3.31
C ASN A 84 14.77 -2.93 -3.20
N THR A 85 14.83 -2.43 -1.96
CA THR A 85 14.74 -1.01 -1.64
C THR A 85 16.11 -0.37 -1.44
N HIS A 86 16.10 0.95 -1.55
CA HIS A 86 17.21 1.85 -1.24
C HIS A 86 16.77 2.84 -0.17
N THR A 87 17.73 3.33 0.60
CA THR A 87 17.51 4.34 1.63
C THR A 87 18.37 5.58 1.39
N GLY A 88 17.90 6.72 1.88
CA GLY A 88 18.64 7.98 1.84
C GLY A 88 17.81 9.11 2.43
N GLU A 89 18.23 10.35 2.21
CA GLU A 89 17.56 11.54 2.74
C GLU A 89 17.11 12.49 1.63
N ILE A 90 15.92 13.08 1.81
CA ILE A 90 15.39 14.17 0.98
C ILE A 90 14.88 15.30 1.86
N HIS A 91 14.83 16.52 1.33
CA HIS A 91 14.28 17.65 2.05
C HIS A 91 12.74 17.53 2.14
N LYS A 92 12.15 17.73 3.33
CA LYS A 92 10.72 17.53 3.59
C LYS A 92 9.80 18.35 2.70
N SER A 93 10.26 19.53 2.27
CA SER A 93 9.50 20.40 1.37
C SER A 93 9.21 19.80 0.00
N ARG A 94 9.86 18.67 -0.35
CA ARG A 94 9.69 17.93 -1.60
C ARG A 94 8.60 16.86 -1.50
N ILE A 95 8.14 16.57 -0.29
CA ILE A 95 7.25 15.45 0.01
C ILE A 95 5.80 15.91 -0.06
N ARG A 96 5.00 15.15 -0.81
CA ARG A 96 3.54 15.21 -0.75
C ARG A 96 3.01 13.85 -0.30
N TYR A 97 2.37 13.80 0.86
CA TYR A 97 1.83 12.53 1.36
C TYR A 97 0.58 12.11 0.61
N LEU A 98 0.42 10.79 0.40
CA LEU A 98 -0.76 10.23 -0.26
C LEU A 98 -2.06 10.58 0.48
N ALA A 99 -2.01 10.61 1.82
CA ALA A 99 -3.15 10.99 2.65
C ALA A 99 -3.62 12.44 2.41
N ASP A 100 -2.74 13.33 1.93
CA ASP A 100 -3.04 14.74 1.69
C ASP A 100 -3.39 15.04 0.22
N LEU A 101 -3.36 14.03 -0.66
CA LEU A 101 -3.82 14.15 -2.05
C LEU A 101 -5.36 14.10 -2.12
N PRO A 102 -5.98 14.64 -3.18
CA PRO A 102 -7.41 14.44 -3.42
C PRO A 102 -7.72 12.95 -3.48
N GLN A 103 -8.78 12.49 -2.80
CA GLN A 103 -9.10 11.07 -2.73
C GLN A 103 -10.42 10.75 -3.42
N LEU A 104 -10.50 9.59 -4.05
CA LEU A 104 -11.78 9.01 -4.44
C LEU A 104 -12.50 8.46 -3.22
N LYS A 105 -13.82 8.65 -3.20
CA LYS A 105 -14.65 8.20 -2.08
C LYS A 105 -15.14 6.77 -2.31
N LYS A 106 -15.11 5.98 -1.23
CA LYS A 106 -15.76 4.66 -1.17
C LYS A 106 -17.26 4.83 -1.42
N GLN A 107 -17.79 4.03 -2.33
CA GLN A 107 -19.18 4.11 -2.75
C GLN A 107 -20.08 3.24 -1.85
N PRO A 108 -21.35 3.63 -1.64
CA PRO A 108 -22.29 2.89 -0.79
C PRO A 108 -22.53 1.43 -1.20
N GLN A 109 -22.37 1.11 -2.49
CA GLN A 109 -22.51 -0.25 -3.04
C GLN A 109 -21.33 -1.18 -2.72
N SER A 110 -20.31 -0.71 -1.98
CA SER A 110 -19.21 -1.55 -1.55
C SER A 110 -19.68 -2.64 -0.59
N THR A 111 -19.10 -3.82 -0.69
CA THR A 111 -19.39 -5.00 0.14
C THR A 111 -18.09 -5.63 0.62
N ASP A 112 -18.19 -6.63 1.48
CA ASP A 112 -17.02 -7.39 1.97
C ASP A 112 -16.27 -8.15 0.88
N LYS A 113 -16.88 -8.36 -0.29
CA LYS A 113 -16.26 -9.04 -1.44
C LYS A 113 -15.81 -8.08 -2.55
N CYS A 114 -16.25 -6.82 -2.50
CA CYS A 114 -16.01 -5.86 -3.57
C CYS A 114 -16.05 -4.43 -3.03
N LEU A 115 -14.90 -3.76 -3.02
CA LEU A 115 -14.83 -2.32 -2.76
C LEU A 115 -14.96 -1.54 -4.05
N VAL A 116 -15.76 -0.47 -4.01
CA VAL A 116 -15.91 0.43 -5.15
C VAL A 116 -15.54 1.84 -4.73
N TYR A 117 -14.61 2.46 -5.45
CA TYR A 117 -14.25 3.88 -5.29
C TYR A 117 -14.53 4.58 -6.61
N ALA A 118 -15.20 5.74 -6.58
CA ALA A 118 -15.61 6.39 -7.81
C ALA A 118 -15.79 7.91 -7.69
N ASN A 119 -15.74 8.55 -8.85
CA ASN A 119 -16.27 9.88 -9.12
C ASN A 119 -16.95 9.85 -10.51
N ASP A 120 -17.26 11.01 -11.09
CA ASP A 120 -17.96 11.11 -12.37
C ASP A 120 -17.18 10.50 -13.56
N THR A 121 -15.88 10.32 -13.43
CA THR A 121 -14.98 9.89 -14.51
C THR A 121 -14.32 8.55 -14.25
N LEU A 122 -14.06 8.21 -12.99
CA LEU A 122 -13.26 7.06 -12.56
C LEU A 122 -14.12 6.10 -11.75
N THR A 123 -13.88 4.80 -11.94
CA THR A 123 -14.40 3.77 -11.05
C THR A 123 -13.35 2.70 -10.84
N ILE A 124 -12.91 2.53 -9.59
CA ILE A 124 -12.01 1.48 -9.16
C ILE A 124 -12.85 0.40 -8.50
N LYS A 125 -12.64 -0.86 -8.90
CA LYS A 125 -13.18 -2.03 -8.19
C LYS A 125 -12.04 -2.93 -7.71
N ILE A 126 -12.09 -3.28 -6.43
CA ILE A 126 -11.18 -4.23 -5.79
C ILE A 126 -12.04 -5.41 -5.35
N ILE A 127 -11.81 -6.58 -5.94
CA ILE A 127 -12.59 -7.79 -5.68
C ILE A 127 -11.72 -8.78 -4.93
N PHE A 128 -12.30 -9.40 -3.90
CA PHE A 128 -11.65 -10.39 -3.06
C PHE A 128 -12.31 -11.76 -3.23
N GLN A 129 -11.54 -12.81 -2.99
CA GLN A 129 -12.05 -14.18 -2.95
C GLN A 129 -11.40 -14.99 -1.83
N LYS A 130 -12.04 -16.09 -1.48
CA LYS A 130 -11.43 -17.09 -0.60
C LYS A 130 -10.25 -17.73 -1.32
N PHE A 131 -9.13 -17.87 -0.62
CA PHE A 131 -8.00 -18.65 -1.09
C PHE A 131 -8.46 -20.09 -1.27
N ASN A 132 -8.10 -20.70 -2.40
CA ASN A 132 -8.42 -22.09 -2.69
C ASN A 132 -7.13 -22.91 -2.79
N PRO A 133 -6.72 -23.62 -1.73
CA PRO A 133 -5.46 -24.37 -1.72
C PRO A 133 -5.31 -25.36 -2.87
N GLN A 134 -6.41 -25.86 -3.44
CA GLN A 134 -6.38 -26.83 -4.55
C GLN A 134 -5.98 -26.19 -5.89
N LYS A 135 -6.01 -24.86 -6.00
CA LYS A 135 -5.61 -24.12 -7.21
C LYS A 135 -4.15 -23.68 -7.18
N HIS A 136 -3.44 -23.90 -6.08
CA HIS A 136 -2.08 -23.43 -5.89
C HIS A 136 -1.10 -24.57 -5.63
N ALA A 137 0.13 -24.40 -6.09
CA ALA A 137 1.23 -25.28 -5.73
C ALA A 137 1.83 -24.80 -4.39
N ILE A 138 1.42 -25.44 -3.29
CA ILE A 138 1.89 -25.10 -1.94
C ILE A 138 2.99 -26.05 -1.51
N VAL A 139 4.12 -25.49 -1.09
CA VAL A 139 5.23 -26.24 -0.50
C VAL A 139 5.30 -25.91 0.99
N TYR A 140 5.33 -26.95 1.81
CA TYR A 140 5.46 -26.83 3.26
C TYR A 140 6.88 -27.15 3.70
N ASP A 141 7.32 -26.49 4.77
CA ASP A 141 8.42 -26.98 5.60
C ASP A 141 7.94 -28.24 6.34
N LEU A 142 8.64 -29.36 6.13
CA LEU A 142 8.22 -30.67 6.65
C LEU A 142 8.46 -30.83 8.17
N GLU A 143 9.33 -30.01 8.75
CA GLU A 143 9.65 -30.07 10.19
C GLU A 143 8.71 -29.17 10.98
N ALA A 144 8.49 -27.95 10.50
CA ALA A 144 7.65 -26.96 11.18
C ALA A 144 6.17 -26.99 10.76
N GLY A 145 5.85 -27.57 9.60
CA GLY A 145 4.50 -27.56 9.02
C GLY A 145 4.09 -26.23 8.39
N PHE A 146 5.02 -25.29 8.27
CA PHE A 146 4.82 -23.93 7.79
C PHE A 146 4.77 -23.85 6.26
N VAL A 147 4.01 -22.91 5.71
CA VAL A 147 3.98 -22.63 4.28
C VAL A 147 5.28 -21.95 3.86
N ARG A 148 6.09 -22.65 3.08
CA ARG A 148 7.39 -22.15 2.59
C ARG A 148 7.26 -21.39 1.28
N SER A 149 6.38 -21.84 0.39
CA SER A 149 6.14 -21.15 -0.88
C SER A 149 4.76 -21.48 -1.45
N ILE A 150 4.19 -20.52 -2.18
CA ILE A 150 2.96 -20.69 -2.94
C ILE A 150 3.27 -20.32 -4.40
N ASP A 151 2.93 -21.19 -5.34
CA ASP A 151 3.18 -21.02 -6.79
C ASP A 151 4.64 -20.68 -7.13
N GLY A 152 5.57 -21.26 -6.37
CA GLY A 152 7.01 -21.03 -6.52
C GLY A 152 7.52 -19.71 -5.93
N CYS A 153 6.65 -18.89 -5.33
CA CYS A 153 7.04 -17.69 -4.60
C CYS A 153 7.34 -18.04 -3.13
N SER A 154 8.58 -17.86 -2.70
CA SER A 154 9.00 -17.97 -1.29
C SER A 154 8.86 -16.67 -0.50
N ASP A 155 8.67 -15.54 -1.20
CA ASP A 155 8.66 -14.21 -0.61
C ASP A 155 7.23 -13.80 -0.29
N LEU A 156 6.60 -14.65 0.51
CA LEU A 156 5.21 -14.54 0.93
C LEU A 156 5.07 -13.46 2.00
N ILE A 157 3.93 -12.76 1.99
CA ILE A 157 3.65 -11.65 2.90
C ILE A 157 2.20 -11.81 3.40
N GLY A 158 2.00 -11.54 4.69
CA GLY A 158 0.67 -11.47 5.32
C GLY A 158 0.01 -12.82 5.52
N ILE A 159 0.80 -13.85 5.83
CA ILE A 159 0.28 -15.20 6.10
C ILE A 159 0.82 -15.81 7.41
N ASP A 160 1.80 -15.17 8.06
CA ASP A 160 2.53 -15.67 9.24
C ASP A 160 2.78 -17.19 9.18
N ASP A 161 3.40 -17.63 8.08
CA ASP A 161 3.71 -19.05 7.81
C ASP A 161 2.52 -20.02 7.69
N ASN A 162 1.28 -19.52 7.67
CA ASN A 162 0.03 -20.29 7.53
C ASN A 162 -0.50 -20.33 6.10
N ILE A 163 -1.50 -21.18 5.87
CA ILE A 163 -2.28 -21.15 4.62
C ILE A 163 -3.15 -19.89 4.61
N PRO A 164 -3.12 -19.06 3.54
CA PRO A 164 -4.00 -17.91 3.43
C PRO A 164 -5.48 -18.28 3.47
N HIS A 165 -6.30 -17.38 3.99
CA HIS A 165 -7.76 -17.49 3.96
C HIS A 165 -8.35 -16.77 2.75
N GLU A 166 -7.78 -15.64 2.35
CA GLU A 166 -8.28 -14.77 1.29
C GLU A 166 -7.17 -14.17 0.42
N GLU A 167 -7.55 -13.81 -0.80
CA GLU A 167 -6.69 -13.20 -1.80
C GLU A 167 -7.46 -12.19 -2.67
N TYR A 168 -6.72 -11.36 -3.40
CA TYR A 168 -7.29 -10.51 -4.44
C TYR A 168 -7.76 -11.37 -5.62
N ALA A 169 -9.03 -11.25 -6.00
CA ALA A 169 -9.55 -11.86 -7.22
C ALA A 169 -9.24 -10.99 -8.45
N SER A 170 -9.40 -9.67 -8.33
CA SER A 170 -9.10 -8.71 -9.40
C SER A 170 -9.07 -7.28 -8.87
N VAL A 171 -8.28 -6.42 -9.53
CA VAL A 171 -8.37 -4.97 -9.39
C VAL A 171 -8.57 -4.37 -10.77
N THR A 172 -9.55 -3.47 -10.89
CA THR A 172 -9.86 -2.80 -12.16
C THR A 172 -10.00 -1.30 -11.97
N VAL A 173 -9.58 -0.56 -12.98
CA VAL A 173 -9.77 0.89 -13.07
C VAL A 173 -10.50 1.20 -14.37
N LYS A 174 -11.77 1.58 -14.24
CA LYS A 174 -12.58 2.07 -15.34
C LYS A 174 -12.43 3.58 -15.45
N HIS A 175 -12.22 4.01 -16.69
CA HIS A 175 -12.05 5.38 -17.13
C HIS A 175 -12.83 5.58 -18.44
N PRO A 176 -12.97 6.82 -18.97
CA PRO A 176 -13.66 7.05 -20.24
C PRO A 176 -13.02 6.34 -21.44
N ALA A 177 -11.69 6.18 -21.44
CA ALA A 177 -10.97 5.53 -22.55
C ALA A 177 -11.01 3.99 -22.50
N GLY A 178 -11.50 3.38 -21.41
CA GLY A 178 -11.57 1.93 -21.28
C GLY A 178 -11.48 1.41 -19.84
N ILE A 179 -11.24 0.11 -19.72
CA ILE A 179 -11.05 -0.59 -18.45
C ILE A 179 -9.62 -1.12 -18.42
N LEU A 180 -8.84 -0.69 -17.43
CA LEU A 180 -7.57 -1.30 -17.07
C LEU A 180 -7.84 -2.43 -16.08
N GLU A 181 -7.47 -3.65 -16.46
CA GLU A 181 -7.37 -4.78 -15.53
C GLU A 181 -5.93 -4.88 -15.04
N PHE A 182 -5.75 -5.02 -13.72
CA PHE A 182 -4.40 -5.18 -13.17
C PHE A 182 -3.81 -6.52 -13.63
N PRO A 183 -2.57 -6.55 -14.13
CA PRO A 183 -1.91 -7.81 -14.42
C PRO A 183 -1.80 -8.65 -13.15
N THR A 184 -2.04 -9.96 -13.27
CA THR A 184 -2.07 -10.91 -12.15
C THR A 184 -0.84 -10.80 -11.25
N ALA A 185 0.35 -10.62 -11.83
CA ALA A 185 1.61 -10.48 -11.09
C ALA A 185 1.61 -9.33 -10.06
N TYR A 186 0.80 -8.29 -10.25
CA TYR A 186 0.68 -7.16 -9.32
C TYR A 186 -0.30 -7.41 -8.17
N ILE A 187 -1.08 -8.49 -8.20
CA ILE A 187 -2.08 -8.77 -7.15
C ILE A 187 -1.93 -10.15 -6.50
N THR A 188 -1.13 -11.05 -7.09
CA THR A 188 -0.80 -12.36 -6.51
C THR A 188 0.24 -12.26 -5.41
N HIS A 189 0.23 -13.23 -4.49
CA HIS A 189 1.11 -13.29 -3.33
C HIS A 189 0.96 -12.10 -2.37
N LEU A 190 -0.20 -11.42 -2.44
CA LEU A 190 -0.66 -10.42 -1.49
C LEU A 190 -1.90 -11.00 -0.81
N TYR A 191 -1.71 -11.58 0.37
CA TYR A 191 -2.76 -12.30 1.08
C TYR A 191 -3.41 -11.47 2.18
N GLU A 192 -4.52 -11.97 2.69
CA GLU A 192 -5.31 -11.34 3.75
C GLU A 192 -5.62 -9.85 3.47
N PRO A 193 -6.21 -9.56 2.29
CA PRO A 193 -6.51 -8.19 1.91
C PRO A 193 -7.53 -7.58 2.87
N SER A 194 -7.25 -6.38 3.38
CA SER A 194 -8.17 -5.70 4.28
C SER A 194 -9.24 -4.92 3.52
N ARG A 195 -10.45 -4.91 4.08
CA ARG A 195 -11.58 -4.08 3.59
C ARG A 195 -11.53 -2.68 4.18
N ASN A 196 -10.76 -2.55 5.25
CA ASN A 196 -10.57 -1.35 6.05
C ASN A 196 -9.19 -0.78 5.69
N ASN A 197 -9.02 0.53 5.78
CA ASN A 197 -7.73 1.21 5.50
C ASN A 197 -7.26 1.11 4.05
N VAL A 198 -8.19 1.34 3.13
CA VAL A 198 -7.90 1.54 1.70
C VAL A 198 -7.99 3.02 1.38
N VAL A 199 -6.93 3.57 0.78
CA VAL A 199 -6.87 4.94 0.28
C VAL A 199 -6.72 4.90 -1.23
N VAL A 200 -7.56 5.65 -1.94
CA VAL A 200 -7.43 5.83 -3.39
C VAL A 200 -7.15 7.31 -3.65
N ALA A 201 -5.87 7.65 -3.79
CA ALA A 201 -5.39 9.01 -3.97
C ALA A 201 -5.22 9.36 -5.46
N LEU A 202 -5.57 10.57 -5.84
CA LEU A 202 -5.40 11.12 -7.18
C LEU A 202 -4.08 11.90 -7.24
N GLY A 203 -3.18 11.43 -8.09
CA GLY A 203 -1.87 12.02 -8.32
C GLY A 203 -1.89 13.16 -9.33
N LYS A 204 -0.68 13.60 -9.70
CA LYS A 204 -0.49 14.59 -10.77
C LYS A 204 -0.65 13.91 -12.13
N GLY A 205 -1.32 14.58 -13.06
CA GLY A 205 -1.60 14.04 -14.39
C GLY A 205 -2.63 12.90 -14.34
N ASN A 206 -2.52 11.93 -15.25
CA ASN A 206 -3.40 10.77 -15.30
C ASN A 206 -2.90 9.65 -14.38
N SER A 207 -2.66 9.98 -13.12
CA SER A 207 -2.07 9.07 -12.14
C SER A 207 -2.95 8.92 -10.91
N LEU A 208 -3.00 7.72 -10.35
CA LEU A 208 -3.65 7.42 -9.09
C LEU A 208 -2.83 6.41 -8.29
N PHE A 209 -3.06 6.40 -6.98
CA PHE A 209 -2.43 5.49 -6.05
C PHE A 209 -3.53 4.73 -5.29
N ILE A 210 -3.39 3.41 -5.20
CA ILE A 210 -4.24 2.56 -4.36
C ILE A 210 -3.35 2.05 -3.24
N SER A 211 -3.60 2.49 -2.02
CA SER A 211 -2.89 2.05 -0.82
C SER A 211 -3.82 1.18 0.02
N THR A 212 -3.37 -0.01 0.40
CA THR A 212 -4.10 -0.94 1.27
C THR A 212 -3.20 -1.34 2.43
N GLN A 213 -3.74 -1.36 3.65
CA GLN A 213 -3.10 -2.02 4.79
C GLN A 213 -3.73 -3.39 5.00
N ASN A 214 -2.98 -4.45 4.79
CA ASN A 214 -3.42 -5.85 4.84
C ASN A 214 -2.78 -6.55 6.04
N SER A 215 -3.42 -7.59 6.56
CA SER A 215 -2.95 -8.28 7.78
C SER A 215 -3.70 -9.59 7.99
N ASP A 216 -2.99 -10.59 8.51
CA ASP A 216 -3.54 -11.86 9.02
C ASP A 216 -3.94 -11.78 10.52
N GLY A 217 -3.69 -10.64 11.17
CA GLY A 217 -3.91 -10.41 12.59
C GLY A 217 -2.66 -10.60 13.47
N ALA A 218 -1.60 -11.23 12.98
CA ALA A 218 -0.31 -11.40 13.65
C ALA A 218 0.74 -10.41 13.14
N GLY A 219 0.76 -10.17 11.82
CA GLY A 219 1.60 -9.18 11.16
C GLY A 219 0.85 -8.42 10.07
N GLY A 220 1.44 -7.32 9.59
CA GLY A 220 0.81 -6.43 8.61
C GLY A 220 1.68 -6.17 7.39
N TYR A 221 1.07 -5.62 6.36
CA TYR A 221 1.83 -4.98 5.29
C TYR A 221 0.99 -3.93 4.59
N TYR A 222 1.65 -2.98 3.97
CA TYR A 222 1.03 -2.07 3.03
C TYR A 222 1.38 -2.48 1.62
N ALA A 223 0.39 -2.40 0.73
CA ALA A 223 0.60 -2.46 -0.71
C ALA A 223 0.15 -1.13 -1.31
N VAL A 224 1.03 -0.49 -2.06
CA VAL A 224 0.74 0.76 -2.77
C VAL A 224 0.96 0.55 -4.26
N TRP A 225 -0.13 0.48 -5.02
CA TRP A 225 -0.07 0.46 -6.47
C TRP A 225 -0.06 1.87 -7.04
N THR A 226 0.82 2.11 -8.00
CA THR A 226 0.81 3.31 -8.83
C THR A 226 0.24 2.95 -10.19
N VAL A 227 -0.83 3.64 -10.58
CA VAL A 227 -1.38 3.59 -11.93
C VAL A 227 -1.09 4.94 -12.58
N GLU A 228 -0.49 4.91 -13.77
CA GLU A 228 -0.15 6.10 -14.53
C GLU A 228 -0.44 5.85 -16.00
N ASN A 229 -1.13 6.79 -16.65
CA ASN A 229 -1.48 6.70 -18.07
C ASN A 229 -2.10 5.35 -18.46
N TYR A 230 -3.07 4.88 -17.65
CA TYR A 230 -3.81 3.63 -17.88
C TYR A 230 -2.94 2.36 -17.84
N LEU A 231 -1.82 2.39 -17.13
CA LEU A 231 -0.97 1.23 -16.88
C LEU A 231 -0.68 1.10 -15.40
N VAL A 232 -0.59 -0.13 -14.91
CA VAL A 232 -0.01 -0.39 -13.59
C VAL A 232 1.50 -0.19 -13.71
N LYS A 233 1.98 0.93 -13.17
CA LYS A 233 3.38 1.35 -13.27
C LYS A 233 4.24 0.62 -12.24
N SER A 234 3.78 0.58 -10.99
CA SER A 234 4.52 -0.04 -9.90
C SER A 234 3.62 -0.55 -8.78
N LEU A 235 4.19 -1.44 -7.97
CA LEU A 235 3.67 -1.85 -6.67
C LEU A 235 4.80 -1.74 -5.66
N PHE A 236 4.60 -0.96 -4.60
CA PHE A 236 5.49 -0.89 -3.45
C PHE A 236 4.86 -1.64 -2.28
N VAL A 237 5.54 -2.65 -1.75
CA VAL A 237 5.08 -3.43 -0.60
C VAL A 237 5.99 -3.16 0.59
N LEU A 238 5.41 -2.59 1.64
CA LEU A 238 6.07 -2.37 2.92
C LEU A 238 5.56 -3.41 3.92
N HIS A 239 6.43 -4.30 4.38
CA HIS A 239 6.13 -5.16 5.52
C HIS A 239 6.05 -4.32 6.80
N ASP A 240 4.95 -4.44 7.55
CA ASP A 240 4.69 -3.72 8.82
C ASP A 240 4.55 -4.75 9.96
N PHE A 241 5.07 -4.43 11.14
CA PHE A 241 5.27 -5.41 12.22
C PHE A 241 3.96 -5.87 12.87
#